data_AF-A0A939HVY0-F1
#
_entry.id   AF-A0A939HVY0-F1
#
_cell.length_a   1.000
_cell.length_b   1.000
_cell.length_c   1.000
_cell.angle_alpha   90.00
_cell.angle_beta   90.00
_cell.angle_gamma   90.00
#
_symmetry.space_group_name_H-M   'P 1'
#
loop_
_entity.id
_entity.type
_entity.pdbx_description
1 polymer ?
#
loop_
_entity_poly.entity_id
_entity_poly.type
_entity_poly.pdbx_seq_one_letter_code
_entity_poly.pdbx_strand_id
1 'polypeptide(L)'
;MCGWILSETSEDLKSAKKIEWAKRYWARNQAAEMRAMQGQSAVVDRENKIEDLESRIDLLQRRLERLTLEKEQDLEAARQQERERIAQETIRPLEVEIAQLKQLLQQAEATSQELQIELQNQLDDRQRQMELWQRRLSQVTAEKDQALEIARQQELDRVGQLEAEVRKLQGRLQVAQSGNEQLEANLQKQQIQNDRQRQALQAQLQEAHEQVKHLTQRERMAQAALSQWIQSDLWDGFIDEVESITDRREAVAGIQRLQQKRLNQEWHDRPVRCHLLQLAIDLLKQEPGQEKEKLAKHKGELEEYDSIVVADAVIAVRAELRYNRLQGL
;
A
#
# COMPACT_ATOMS: atom_id res chain seq x y z
N MET A 1 177.55 41.08 -117.95
CA MET A 1 178.54 42.07 -118.43
C MET A 1 177.87 43.43 -118.47
N CYS A 2 178.63 44.44 -118.10
CA CYS A 2 178.26 45.82 -117.80
C CYS A 2 177.63 46.61 -118.96
N GLY A 3 176.91 47.67 -118.61
CA GLY A 3 176.53 48.76 -119.52
C GLY A 3 175.85 49.90 -118.75
N TRP A 4 176.53 51.04 -118.66
CA TRP A 4 176.09 52.30 -118.04
C TRP A 4 175.24 53.14 -119.00
N ILE A 5 174.35 54.02 -118.49
CA ILE A 5 174.08 55.41 -118.92
C ILE A 5 173.19 56.09 -117.85
N LEU A 6 173.51 57.36 -117.54
CA LEU A 6 172.99 58.22 -116.48
C LEU A 6 171.92 59.22 -116.98
N SER A 7 171.05 59.61 -116.02
CA SER A 7 170.36 60.91 -115.80
C SER A 7 169.27 61.42 -116.76
N GLU A 8 168.00 61.44 -116.29
CA GLU A 8 167.28 62.64 -115.80
C GLU A 8 165.82 62.30 -115.34
N THR A 9 165.61 62.43 -114.01
CA THR A 9 164.44 62.82 -113.16
C THR A 9 162.99 62.47 -113.57
N SER A 10 162.17 61.73 -112.78
CA SER A 10 161.77 61.83 -111.36
C SER A 10 160.75 62.93 -111.03
N GLU A 11 159.45 62.71 -111.31
CA GLU A 11 158.31 63.25 -110.53
C GLU A 11 156.94 62.60 -110.84
N ASP A 12 156.74 62.07 -112.05
CA ASP A 12 155.41 61.60 -112.51
C ASP A 12 154.87 60.31 -111.87
N LEU A 13 155.70 59.46 -111.26
CA LEU A 13 155.26 58.19 -110.63
C LEU A 13 154.81 58.34 -109.17
N LYS A 14 155.20 59.43 -108.48
CA LYS A 14 154.75 59.74 -107.11
C LYS A 14 153.39 60.44 -107.09
N SER A 15 153.04 61.18 -108.16
CA SER A 15 151.72 61.81 -108.31
C SER A 15 150.62 60.76 -108.53
N ALA A 16 150.86 59.73 -109.36
CA ALA A 16 149.88 58.68 -109.66
C ALA A 16 149.45 57.83 -108.44
N LYS A 17 150.39 57.40 -107.58
CA LYS A 17 150.07 56.64 -106.36
C LYS A 17 149.35 57.47 -105.29
N LYS A 18 149.66 58.77 -105.20
CA LYS A 18 148.93 59.71 -104.32
C LYS A 18 147.49 59.89 -104.79
N ILE A 19 147.27 59.96 -106.11
CA ILE A 19 145.93 60.05 -106.71
C ILE A 19 145.13 58.76 -106.48
N GLU A 20 145.73 57.58 -106.62
CA GLU A 20 145.04 56.31 -106.33
C GLU A 20 144.69 56.13 -104.84
N TRP A 21 145.59 56.48 -103.93
CA TRP A 21 145.30 56.44 -102.48
C TRP A 21 144.18 57.41 -102.13
N ALA A 22 144.19 58.64 -102.67
CA ALA A 22 143.13 59.61 -102.47
C ALA A 22 141.79 59.12 -103.03
N LYS A 23 141.77 58.48 -104.22
CA LYS A 23 140.55 57.87 -104.79
C LYS A 23 140.00 56.74 -103.92
N ARG A 24 140.86 55.84 -103.41
CA ARG A 24 140.44 54.75 -102.53
C ARG A 24 139.98 55.24 -101.16
N TYR A 25 140.66 56.23 -100.60
CA TYR A 25 140.28 56.85 -99.33
C TYR A 25 138.95 57.60 -99.48
N TRP A 26 138.79 58.39 -100.55
CA TRP A 26 137.54 59.07 -100.88
C TRP A 26 136.38 58.10 -101.10
N ALA A 27 136.57 57.03 -101.89
CA ALA A 27 135.56 56.00 -102.10
C ALA A 27 135.19 55.26 -100.80
N ARG A 28 136.15 55.01 -99.90
CA ARG A 28 135.88 54.45 -98.57
C ARG A 28 135.12 55.43 -97.68
N ASN A 29 135.47 56.72 -97.72
CA ASN A 29 134.78 57.76 -96.96
C ASN A 29 133.36 57.95 -97.46
N GLN A 30 133.16 58.01 -98.78
CA GLN A 30 131.84 58.08 -99.41
C GLN A 30 131.00 56.84 -99.11
N ALA A 31 131.59 55.63 -99.11
CA ALA A 31 130.90 54.41 -98.72
C ALA A 31 130.60 54.33 -97.21
N ALA A 32 131.41 54.96 -96.36
CA ALA A 32 131.14 55.08 -94.93
C ALA A 32 130.05 56.12 -94.65
N GLU A 33 130.05 57.23 -95.39
CA GLU A 33 129.04 58.29 -95.33
C GLU A 33 127.68 57.79 -95.83
N MET A 34 127.63 57.06 -96.95
CA MET A 34 126.40 56.40 -97.41
C MET A 34 125.89 55.36 -96.41
N ARG A 35 126.78 54.60 -95.76
CA ARG A 35 126.39 53.66 -94.69
C ARG A 35 125.90 54.39 -93.43
N ALA A 36 126.49 55.52 -93.09
CA ALA A 36 126.05 56.35 -91.97
C ALA A 36 124.68 56.99 -92.26
N MET A 37 124.45 57.51 -93.47
CA MET A 37 123.14 58.02 -93.90
C MET A 37 122.08 56.92 -93.94
N GLN A 38 122.40 55.73 -94.45
CA GLN A 38 121.49 54.58 -94.42
C GLN A 38 121.21 54.13 -92.99
N GLY A 39 122.21 54.16 -92.10
CA GLY A 39 122.05 53.89 -90.68
C GLY A 39 121.13 54.90 -90.01
N GLN A 40 121.29 56.19 -90.30
CA GLN A 40 120.42 57.26 -89.81
C GLN A 40 118.99 57.11 -90.33
N SER A 41 118.80 56.86 -91.63
CA SER A 41 117.47 56.60 -92.20
C SER A 41 116.81 55.38 -91.55
N ALA A 42 117.55 54.29 -91.35
CA ALA A 42 117.02 53.09 -90.70
C ALA A 42 116.73 53.30 -89.21
N VAL A 43 117.43 54.21 -88.53
CA VAL A 43 117.14 54.64 -87.16
C VAL A 43 115.85 55.45 -87.14
N VAL A 44 115.71 56.45 -88.03
CA VAL A 44 114.48 57.26 -88.15
C VAL A 44 113.26 56.39 -88.50
N ASP A 45 113.40 55.44 -89.43
CA ASP A 45 112.32 54.51 -89.78
C ASP A 45 111.93 53.60 -88.60
N ARG A 46 112.90 53.21 -87.75
CA ARG A 46 112.64 52.45 -86.53
C ARG A 46 111.99 53.31 -85.46
N GLU A 47 112.41 54.55 -85.29
CA GLU A 47 111.83 55.51 -84.36
C GLU A 47 110.37 55.80 -84.73
N ASN A 48 110.07 56.09 -86.00
CA ASN A 48 108.71 56.27 -86.50
C ASN A 48 107.85 55.01 -86.23
N LYS A 49 108.42 53.81 -86.42
CA LYS A 49 107.72 52.55 -86.15
C LYS A 49 107.49 52.32 -84.66
N ILE A 50 108.40 52.76 -83.80
CA ILE A 50 108.22 52.72 -82.34
C ILE A 50 107.10 53.67 -81.94
N GLU A 51 107.09 54.91 -82.43
CA GLU A 51 106.07 55.91 -82.15
C GLU A 51 104.66 55.46 -82.60
N ASP A 52 104.54 54.84 -83.78
CA ASP A 52 103.30 54.23 -84.27
C ASP A 52 102.82 53.09 -83.35
N LEU A 53 103.74 52.25 -82.87
CA LEU A 53 103.42 51.14 -81.97
C LEU A 53 103.04 51.63 -80.58
N GLU A 54 103.70 52.66 -80.05
CA GLU A 54 103.36 53.30 -78.78
C GLU A 54 101.98 53.95 -78.85
N SER A 55 101.69 54.70 -79.91
CA SER A 55 100.36 55.27 -80.17
C SER A 55 99.27 54.19 -80.22
N ARG A 56 99.58 53.04 -80.82
CA ARG A 56 98.66 51.89 -80.87
C ARG A 56 98.48 51.24 -79.50
N ILE A 57 99.54 51.11 -78.71
CA ILE A 57 99.47 50.58 -77.34
C ILE A 57 98.57 51.48 -76.48
N ASP A 58 98.78 52.80 -76.53
CA ASP A 58 97.98 53.77 -75.79
C ASP A 58 96.49 53.70 -76.18
N LEU A 59 96.20 53.59 -77.48
CA LEU A 59 94.83 53.43 -77.96
C LEU A 59 94.19 52.15 -77.43
N LEU A 60 94.93 51.03 -77.43
CA LEU A 60 94.45 49.75 -76.94
C LEU A 60 94.25 49.76 -75.42
N GLN A 61 95.12 50.41 -74.66
CA GLN A 61 94.98 50.59 -73.22
C GLN A 61 93.72 51.39 -72.90
N ARG A 62 93.51 52.55 -73.54
CA ARG A 62 92.28 53.36 -73.37
C ARG A 62 91.02 52.62 -73.76
N ARG A 63 91.09 51.70 -74.75
CA ARG A 63 89.95 50.87 -75.13
C ARG A 63 89.69 49.77 -74.10
N LEU A 64 90.74 49.15 -73.56
CA LEU A 64 90.63 48.14 -72.52
C LEU A 64 90.07 48.74 -71.23
N GLU A 65 90.52 49.92 -70.81
CA GLU A 65 89.98 50.64 -69.65
C GLU A 65 88.48 50.93 -69.82
N ARG A 66 88.08 51.46 -70.99
CA ARG A 66 86.67 51.71 -71.29
C ARG A 66 85.83 50.43 -71.24
N LEU A 67 86.27 49.36 -71.90
CA LEU A 67 85.57 48.07 -71.88
C LEU A 67 85.51 47.45 -70.48
N THR A 68 86.54 47.68 -69.65
CA THR A 68 86.57 47.19 -68.27
C THR A 68 85.54 47.94 -67.43
N LEU A 69 85.50 49.27 -67.56
CA LEU A 69 84.53 50.11 -66.85
C LEU A 69 83.09 49.83 -67.30
N GLU A 70 82.84 49.69 -68.61
CA GLU A 70 81.53 49.29 -69.15
C GLU A 70 81.10 47.92 -68.59
N LYS A 71 82.00 46.94 -68.57
CA LYS A 71 81.71 45.61 -68.00
C LYS A 71 81.45 45.66 -66.49
N GLU A 72 82.18 46.47 -65.74
CA GLU A 72 81.94 46.67 -64.31
C GLU A 72 80.56 47.28 -64.06
N GLN A 73 80.17 48.30 -64.84
CA GLN A 73 78.84 48.90 -64.78
C GLN A 73 77.73 47.90 -65.12
N ASP A 74 77.88 47.10 -66.17
CA ASP A 74 76.92 46.07 -66.54
C ASP A 74 76.78 45.00 -65.45
N LEU A 75 77.89 44.59 -64.82
CA LEU A 75 77.87 43.64 -63.71
C LEU A 75 77.22 44.22 -62.45
N GLU A 76 77.44 45.50 -62.16
CA GLU A 76 76.77 46.19 -61.04
C GLU A 76 75.26 46.31 -61.28
N ALA A 77 74.85 46.68 -62.49
CA ALA A 77 73.44 46.74 -62.88
C ALA A 77 72.77 45.36 -62.78
N ALA A 78 73.41 44.30 -63.29
CA ALA A 78 72.90 42.93 -63.19
C ALA A 78 72.78 42.46 -61.72
N ARG A 79 73.74 42.81 -60.87
CA ARG A 79 73.68 42.51 -59.42
C ARG A 79 72.56 43.27 -58.73
N GLN A 80 72.32 44.53 -59.09
CA GLN A 80 71.21 45.31 -58.53
C GLN A 80 69.86 44.72 -58.96
N GLN A 81 69.70 44.39 -60.24
CA GLN A 81 68.48 43.77 -60.74
C GLN A 81 68.18 42.43 -60.05
N GLU A 82 69.20 41.60 -59.85
CA GLU A 82 69.02 40.31 -59.14
C GLU A 82 68.66 40.52 -57.66
N ARG A 83 69.24 41.52 -56.99
CA ARG A 83 68.86 41.88 -55.60
C ARG A 83 67.42 42.36 -55.52
N GLU A 84 66.98 43.20 -56.46
CA GLU A 84 65.61 43.68 -56.52
C GLU A 84 64.63 42.53 -56.80
N ARG A 85 65.00 41.63 -57.71
CA ARG A 85 64.23 40.43 -58.00
C ARG A 85 64.07 39.54 -56.77
N ILE A 86 65.17 39.21 -56.07
CA ILE A 86 65.13 38.43 -54.82
C ILE A 86 64.29 39.14 -53.75
N ALA A 87 64.40 40.47 -53.64
CA ALA A 87 63.62 41.24 -52.70
C ALA A 87 62.11 41.20 -53.00
N GLN A 88 61.72 41.28 -54.28
CA GLN A 88 60.32 41.31 -54.71
C GLN A 88 59.68 39.92 -54.79
N GLU A 89 60.36 38.95 -55.37
CA GLU A 89 59.82 37.61 -55.62
C GLU A 89 59.93 36.70 -54.38
N THR A 90 60.90 36.94 -53.49
CA THR A 90 61.18 36.01 -52.39
C THR A 90 61.02 36.66 -51.02
N ILE A 91 61.73 37.76 -50.74
CA ILE A 91 61.78 38.31 -49.37
C ILE A 91 60.43 38.92 -48.97
N ARG A 92 59.86 39.81 -49.79
CA ARG A 92 58.57 40.45 -49.45
C ARG A 92 57.42 39.46 -49.29
N PRO A 93 57.21 38.46 -50.17
CA PRO A 93 56.17 37.46 -49.97
C PRO A 93 56.36 36.66 -48.68
N LEU A 94 57.60 36.28 -48.34
CA LEU A 94 57.89 35.57 -47.10
C LEU A 94 57.63 36.45 -45.86
N GLU A 95 57.94 37.75 -45.91
CA GLU A 95 57.62 38.68 -44.82
C GLU A 95 56.10 38.79 -44.59
N VAL A 96 55.31 38.82 -45.67
CA VAL A 96 53.84 38.81 -45.61
C VAL A 96 53.33 37.49 -45.03
N GLU A 97 53.86 36.35 -45.48
CA GLU A 97 53.47 35.03 -44.98
C GLU A 97 53.83 34.87 -43.49
N ILE A 98 55.02 35.31 -43.08
CA ILE A 98 55.43 35.33 -41.67
C ILE A 98 54.50 36.20 -40.84
N ALA A 99 54.09 37.37 -41.34
CA ALA A 99 53.15 38.25 -40.62
C ALA A 99 51.77 37.59 -40.47
N GLN A 100 51.26 36.95 -41.54
CA GLN A 100 49.99 36.24 -41.51
C GLN A 100 50.03 35.04 -40.54
N LEU A 101 51.09 34.24 -40.58
CA LEU A 101 51.26 33.10 -39.66
C LEU A 101 51.36 33.54 -38.21
N LYS A 102 52.08 34.64 -37.92
CA LYS A 102 52.13 35.22 -36.57
C LYS A 102 50.76 35.67 -36.08
N GLN A 103 49.98 36.31 -36.96
CA GLN A 103 48.62 36.75 -36.61
C GLN A 103 47.69 35.55 -36.34
N LEU A 104 47.74 34.52 -37.19
CA LEU A 104 46.97 33.29 -36.99
C LEU A 104 47.35 32.57 -35.71
N LEU A 105 48.65 32.50 -35.40
CA LEU A 105 49.13 31.90 -34.15
C LEU A 105 48.59 32.65 -32.93
N GLN A 106 48.66 33.99 -32.93
CA GLN A 106 48.13 34.81 -31.83
C GLN A 106 46.62 34.62 -31.65
N GLN A 107 45.86 34.52 -32.74
CA GLN A 107 44.43 34.25 -32.68
C GLN A 107 44.13 32.83 -32.15
N ALA A 108 44.89 31.83 -32.60
CA ALA A 108 44.77 30.46 -32.11
C ALA A 108 45.12 30.34 -30.62
N GLU A 109 46.14 31.05 -30.16
CA GLU A 109 46.52 31.10 -28.74
C GLU A 109 45.43 31.79 -27.90
N ALA A 110 44.89 32.92 -28.35
CA ALA A 110 43.81 33.62 -27.65
C ALA A 110 42.55 32.75 -27.54
N THR A 111 42.10 32.16 -28.64
CA THR A 111 40.93 31.26 -28.65
C THR A 111 41.16 30.01 -27.80
N SER A 112 42.38 29.44 -27.80
CA SER A 112 42.72 28.32 -26.93
C SER A 112 42.66 28.70 -25.45
N GLN A 113 43.12 29.90 -25.08
CA GLN A 113 43.04 30.39 -23.70
C GLN A 113 41.60 30.62 -23.26
N GLU A 114 40.77 31.21 -24.12
CA GLU A 114 39.33 31.40 -23.86
C GLU A 114 38.62 30.06 -23.65
N LEU A 115 38.85 29.08 -24.52
CA LEU A 115 38.28 27.73 -24.38
C LEU A 115 38.77 27.03 -23.11
N GLN A 116 40.03 27.22 -22.72
CA GLN A 116 40.56 26.63 -21.49
C GLN A 116 39.88 27.22 -20.25
N ILE A 117 39.64 28.54 -20.23
CA ILE A 117 38.90 29.21 -19.15
C ILE A 117 37.45 28.71 -19.10
N GLU A 118 36.79 28.62 -20.25
CA GLU A 118 35.41 28.12 -20.33
C GLU A 118 35.29 26.68 -19.83
N LEU A 119 36.19 25.79 -20.26
CA LEU A 119 36.25 24.41 -19.79
C LEU A 119 36.48 24.34 -18.28
N GLN A 120 37.38 25.15 -17.73
CA GLN A 120 37.63 25.19 -16.29
C GLN A 120 36.37 25.62 -15.52
N ASN A 121 35.68 26.66 -15.98
CA ASN A 121 34.43 27.12 -15.37
C ASN A 121 33.34 26.04 -15.41
N GLN A 122 33.20 25.33 -16.54
CA GLN A 122 32.25 24.23 -16.66
C GLN A 122 32.57 23.06 -15.73
N LEU A 123 33.86 22.74 -15.55
CA LEU A 123 34.30 21.71 -14.61
C LEU A 123 34.01 22.12 -13.16
N ASP A 124 34.31 23.36 -12.79
CA ASP A 124 34.05 23.89 -11.45
C ASP A 124 32.55 23.90 -11.12
N ASP A 125 31.70 24.31 -12.08
CA ASP A 125 30.25 24.29 -11.89
C ASP A 125 29.69 22.87 -11.77
N ARG A 126 30.18 21.93 -12.58
CA ARG A 126 29.80 20.51 -12.44
C ARG A 126 30.25 19.93 -11.11
N GLN A 127 31.46 20.26 -10.65
CA GLN A 127 31.96 19.83 -9.35
C GLN A 127 31.08 20.34 -8.21
N ARG A 128 30.72 21.63 -8.22
CA ARG A 128 29.81 22.22 -7.23
C ARG A 128 28.43 21.56 -7.25
N GLN A 129 27.88 21.26 -8.43
CA GLN A 129 26.62 20.57 -8.55
C GLN A 129 26.70 19.14 -7.98
N MET A 130 27.75 18.39 -8.30
CA MET A 130 27.97 17.04 -7.76
C MET A 130 28.04 17.05 -6.24
N GLU A 131 28.79 17.98 -5.64
CA GLU A 131 28.89 18.11 -4.19
C GLU A 131 27.53 18.44 -3.55
N LEU A 132 26.75 19.33 -4.18
CA LEU A 132 25.41 19.67 -3.70
C LEU A 132 24.45 18.48 -3.78
N TRP A 133 24.47 17.72 -4.87
CA TRP A 133 23.68 16.50 -5.01
C TRP A 133 24.10 15.42 -4.02
N GLN A 134 25.39 15.26 -3.77
CA GLN A 134 25.91 14.30 -2.79
C GLN A 134 25.48 14.66 -1.37
N ARG A 135 25.52 15.94 -0.99
CA ARG A 135 25.00 16.43 0.29
C ARG A 135 23.50 16.19 0.42
N ARG A 136 22.71 16.53 -0.61
CA ARG A 136 21.26 16.25 -0.63
C ARG A 136 20.95 14.76 -0.51
N LEU A 137 21.68 13.91 -1.23
CA LEU A 137 21.51 12.46 -1.15
C LEU A 137 21.81 11.95 0.26
N SER A 138 22.89 12.41 0.91
CA SER A 138 23.18 12.03 2.29
C SER A 138 22.10 12.47 3.27
N GLN A 139 21.54 13.68 3.09
CA GLN A 139 20.46 14.19 3.92
C GLN A 139 19.19 13.35 3.75
N VAL A 140 18.75 13.11 2.50
CA VAL A 140 17.55 12.31 2.22
C VAL A 140 17.71 10.88 2.71
N THR A 141 18.92 10.31 2.62
CA THR A 141 19.20 8.97 3.14
C THR A 141 19.06 8.95 4.66
N ALA A 142 19.62 9.93 5.36
CA ALA A 142 19.49 10.04 6.81
C ALA A 142 18.03 10.26 7.26
N GLU A 143 17.27 11.11 6.56
CA GLU A 143 15.85 11.35 6.83
C GLU A 143 15.02 10.08 6.62
N LYS A 144 15.30 9.32 5.55
CA LYS A 144 14.67 8.03 5.28
C LYS A 144 14.95 7.02 6.40
N ASP A 145 16.20 6.89 6.81
CA ASP A 145 16.59 5.92 7.85
C ASP A 145 15.95 6.29 9.20
N GLN A 146 15.90 7.57 9.54
CA GLN A 146 15.20 8.06 10.73
C GLN A 146 13.68 7.77 10.66
N ALA A 147 13.05 8.00 9.51
CA ALA A 147 11.63 7.73 9.32
C ALA A 147 11.31 6.22 9.44
N LEU A 148 12.18 5.36 8.91
CA LEU A 148 12.05 3.91 9.05
C LEU A 148 12.18 3.45 10.49
N GLU A 149 13.12 4.01 11.25
CA GLU A 149 13.28 3.67 12.67
C GLU A 149 12.06 4.10 13.49
N ILE A 150 11.54 5.31 13.25
CA ILE A 150 10.30 5.79 13.90
C ILE A 150 9.11 4.88 13.55
N ALA A 151 8.95 4.52 12.27
CA ALA A 151 7.88 3.64 11.83
C ALA A 151 7.97 2.27 12.52
N ARG A 152 9.18 1.71 12.60
CA ARG A 152 9.43 0.43 13.28
C ARG A 152 9.09 0.49 14.77
N GLN A 153 9.47 1.59 15.44
CA GLN A 153 9.14 1.79 16.86
C GLN A 153 7.62 1.90 17.06
N GLN A 154 6.94 2.66 16.20
CA GLN A 154 5.48 2.78 16.24
C GLN A 154 4.76 1.45 15.97
N GLU A 155 5.27 0.64 15.05
CA GLU A 155 4.75 -0.71 14.79
C GLU A 155 4.92 -1.60 16.03
N LEU A 156 6.11 -1.63 16.64
CA LEU A 156 6.37 -2.40 17.85
C LEU A 156 5.46 -1.99 19.00
N ASP A 157 5.31 -0.69 19.24
CA ASP A 157 4.46 -0.15 20.31
C ASP A 157 2.99 -0.50 20.07
N ARG A 158 2.51 -0.34 18.82
CA ARG A 158 1.12 -0.63 18.46
C ARG A 158 0.82 -2.12 18.51
N VAL A 159 1.73 -2.98 18.04
CA VAL A 159 1.60 -4.43 18.16
C VAL A 159 1.58 -4.83 19.64
N GLY A 160 2.46 -4.29 20.47
CA GLY A 160 2.47 -4.55 21.92
C GLY A 160 1.15 -4.16 22.60
N GLN A 161 0.57 -3.00 22.25
CA GLN A 161 -0.74 -2.57 22.75
C GLN A 161 -1.85 -3.53 22.31
N LEU A 162 -1.89 -3.89 21.02
CA LEU A 162 -2.90 -4.81 20.48
C LEU A 162 -2.79 -6.20 21.11
N GLU A 163 -1.57 -6.72 21.32
CA GLU A 163 -1.36 -7.99 22.01
C GLU A 163 -1.90 -7.96 23.45
N ALA A 164 -1.68 -6.84 24.16
CA ALA A 164 -2.22 -6.66 25.51
C ALA A 164 -3.77 -6.62 25.52
N GLU A 165 -4.38 -5.92 24.56
CA GLU A 165 -5.83 -5.90 24.39
C GLU A 165 -6.40 -7.28 24.07
N VAL A 166 -5.75 -8.02 23.15
CA VAL A 166 -6.13 -9.40 22.82
C VAL A 166 -6.07 -10.30 24.04
N ARG A 167 -4.99 -10.25 24.84
CA ARG A 167 -4.88 -11.02 26.09
C ARG A 167 -6.00 -10.66 27.08
N LYS A 168 -6.32 -9.36 27.21
CA LYS A 168 -7.42 -8.90 28.09
C LYS A 168 -8.79 -9.41 27.61
N LEU A 169 -9.04 -9.38 26.30
CA LEU A 169 -10.28 -9.89 25.70
C LEU A 169 -10.40 -11.41 25.84
N GLN A 170 -9.30 -12.15 25.63
CA GLN A 170 -9.26 -13.59 25.86
C GLN A 170 -9.57 -13.93 27.32
N GLY A 171 -8.98 -13.21 28.29
CA GLY A 171 -9.30 -13.40 29.71
C GLY A 171 -10.78 -13.13 30.02
N ARG A 172 -11.36 -12.05 29.48
CA ARG A 172 -12.79 -11.76 29.64
C ARG A 172 -13.68 -12.84 29.02
N LEU A 173 -13.30 -13.35 27.86
CA LEU A 173 -14.02 -14.43 27.17
C LEU A 173 -14.01 -15.71 28.02
N GLN A 174 -12.85 -16.08 28.57
CA GLN A 174 -12.72 -17.26 29.42
C GLN A 174 -13.57 -17.15 30.69
N VAL A 175 -13.57 -15.98 31.34
CA VAL A 175 -14.45 -15.72 32.50
C VAL A 175 -15.92 -15.85 32.10
N ALA A 176 -16.33 -15.26 30.97
CA ALA A 176 -17.70 -15.37 30.48
C ALA A 176 -18.10 -16.82 30.16
N GLN A 177 -17.20 -17.60 29.54
CA GLN A 177 -17.41 -19.02 29.26
C GLN A 177 -17.63 -19.82 30.56
N SER A 178 -16.74 -19.65 31.55
CA SER A 178 -16.89 -20.33 32.85
C SER A 178 -18.17 -19.93 33.60
N GLY A 179 -18.56 -18.66 33.52
CA GLY A 179 -19.84 -18.19 34.07
C GLY A 179 -21.04 -18.82 33.37
N ASN A 180 -20.98 -18.98 32.04
CA ASN A 180 -22.05 -19.60 31.28
C ASN A 180 -22.17 -21.11 31.59
N GLU A 181 -21.05 -21.82 31.69
CA GLU A 181 -21.01 -23.22 32.14
C GLU A 181 -21.64 -23.40 33.53
N GLN A 182 -21.36 -22.48 34.47
CA GLN A 182 -22.01 -22.48 35.78
C GLN A 182 -23.52 -22.24 35.70
N LEU A 183 -23.97 -21.31 34.86
CA LEU A 183 -25.39 -21.04 34.66
C LEU A 183 -26.11 -22.24 34.03
N GLU A 184 -25.51 -22.89 33.03
CA GLU A 184 -26.05 -24.11 32.42
C GLU A 184 -26.15 -25.25 33.44
N ALA A 185 -25.11 -25.45 34.27
CA ALA A 185 -25.13 -26.45 35.34
C ALA A 185 -26.22 -26.14 36.40
N ASN A 186 -26.41 -24.88 36.76
CA ASN A 186 -27.46 -24.46 37.69
C ASN A 186 -28.85 -24.65 37.09
N LEU A 187 -29.02 -24.35 35.80
CA LEU A 187 -30.27 -24.56 35.07
C LEU A 187 -30.64 -26.05 35.02
N GLN A 188 -29.67 -26.93 34.71
CA GLN A 188 -29.90 -28.38 34.77
C GLN A 188 -30.31 -28.85 36.17
N LYS A 189 -29.64 -28.38 37.23
CA LYS A 189 -30.02 -28.71 38.61
C LYS A 189 -31.45 -28.27 38.92
N GLN A 190 -31.83 -27.06 38.52
CA GLN A 190 -33.20 -26.57 38.71
C GLN A 190 -34.22 -27.38 37.93
N GLN A 191 -33.94 -27.77 36.68
CA GLN A 191 -34.81 -28.62 35.89
C GLN A 191 -35.06 -29.97 36.58
N ILE A 192 -33.99 -30.65 37.03
CA ILE A 192 -34.11 -31.92 37.76
C ILE A 192 -34.93 -31.76 39.05
N GLN A 193 -34.72 -30.68 39.79
CA GLN A 193 -35.48 -30.40 41.01
C GLN A 193 -36.97 -30.15 40.72
N ASN A 194 -37.26 -29.40 39.66
CA ASN A 194 -38.63 -29.09 39.24
C ASN A 194 -39.35 -30.36 38.75
N ASP A 195 -38.67 -31.22 37.98
CA ASP A 195 -39.21 -32.50 37.52
C ASP A 195 -39.52 -33.44 38.70
N ARG A 196 -38.63 -33.52 39.70
CA ARG A 196 -38.88 -34.27 40.93
C ARG A 196 -40.08 -33.72 41.70
N GLN A 197 -40.20 -32.40 41.83
CA GLN A 197 -41.35 -31.77 42.47
C GLN A 197 -42.65 -32.05 41.70
N ARG A 198 -42.63 -31.97 40.37
CA ARG A 198 -43.78 -32.31 39.52
C ARG A 198 -44.21 -33.76 39.68
N GLN A 199 -43.26 -34.70 39.72
CA GLN A 199 -43.56 -36.12 39.97
C GLN A 199 -44.17 -36.34 41.35
N ALA A 200 -43.61 -35.70 42.39
CA ALA A 200 -44.15 -35.79 43.75
C ALA A 200 -45.58 -35.22 43.84
N LEU A 201 -45.83 -34.06 43.21
CA LEU A 201 -47.15 -33.46 43.14
C LEU A 201 -48.14 -34.32 42.34
N GLN A 202 -47.71 -34.93 41.23
CA GLN A 202 -48.54 -35.87 40.47
C GLN A 202 -48.90 -37.11 41.31
N ALA A 203 -47.95 -37.68 42.06
CA ALA A 203 -48.23 -38.80 42.95
C ALA A 203 -49.23 -38.42 44.05
N GLN A 204 -49.06 -37.25 44.68
CA GLN A 204 -50.01 -36.73 45.68
C GLN A 204 -51.41 -36.49 45.09
N LEU A 205 -51.48 -35.95 43.87
CA LEU A 205 -52.76 -35.75 43.18
C LEU A 205 -53.43 -37.08 42.85
N GLN A 206 -52.67 -38.10 42.42
CA GLN A 206 -53.20 -39.45 42.17
C GLN A 206 -53.73 -40.09 43.45
N GLU A 207 -52.96 -40.03 44.54
CA GLU A 207 -53.36 -40.56 45.84
C GLU A 207 -54.64 -39.87 46.35
N ALA A 208 -54.70 -38.53 46.27
CA ALA A 208 -55.91 -37.79 46.63
C ALA A 208 -57.11 -38.19 45.76
N HIS A 209 -56.92 -38.43 44.46
CA HIS A 209 -57.98 -38.87 43.56
C HIS A 209 -58.49 -40.28 43.91
N GLU A 210 -57.61 -41.19 44.30
CA GLU A 210 -57.97 -42.53 44.79
C GLU A 210 -58.73 -42.45 46.12
N GLN A 211 -58.29 -41.61 47.06
CA GLN A 211 -58.99 -41.35 48.31
C GLN A 211 -60.41 -40.83 48.05
N VAL A 212 -60.58 -39.86 47.16
CA VAL A 212 -61.90 -39.35 46.77
C VAL A 212 -62.76 -40.46 46.18
N LYS A 213 -62.24 -41.29 45.26
CA LYS A 213 -62.97 -42.43 44.70
C LYS A 213 -63.46 -43.40 45.79
N HIS A 214 -62.59 -43.75 46.75
CA HIS A 214 -62.95 -44.61 47.86
C HIS A 214 -64.02 -44.00 48.77
N LEU A 215 -63.93 -42.69 49.06
CA LEU A 215 -64.94 -41.98 49.85
C LEU A 215 -66.29 -41.95 49.12
N THR A 216 -66.32 -41.61 47.84
CA THR A 216 -67.55 -41.62 47.03
C THR A 216 -68.16 -43.02 46.95
N GLN A 217 -67.34 -44.08 46.87
CA GLN A 217 -67.85 -45.46 46.91
C GLN A 217 -68.48 -45.80 48.27
N ARG A 218 -67.83 -45.43 49.37
CA ARG A 218 -68.37 -45.63 50.73
C ARG A 218 -69.67 -44.86 50.94
N GLU A 219 -69.75 -43.63 50.45
CA GLU A 219 -70.96 -42.81 50.48
C GLU A 219 -72.13 -43.51 49.78
N ARG A 220 -71.91 -44.02 48.55
CA ARG A 220 -72.92 -44.79 47.81
C ARG A 220 -73.37 -46.05 48.56
N MET A 221 -72.43 -46.78 49.16
CA MET A 221 -72.76 -47.97 49.96
C MET A 221 -73.59 -47.62 51.20
N ALA A 222 -73.24 -46.54 51.89
CA ALA A 222 -73.99 -46.05 53.03
C ALA A 222 -75.40 -45.62 52.64
N GLN A 223 -75.54 -44.88 51.53
CA GLN A 223 -76.85 -44.49 50.97
C GLN A 223 -77.69 -45.71 50.59
N ALA A 224 -77.10 -46.73 49.96
CA ALA A 224 -77.81 -47.96 49.61
C ALA A 224 -78.27 -48.73 50.85
N ALA A 225 -77.41 -48.87 51.86
CA ALA A 225 -77.74 -49.52 53.13
C ALA A 225 -78.85 -48.76 53.89
N LEU A 226 -78.79 -47.43 53.93
CA LEU A 226 -79.84 -46.58 54.49
C LEU A 226 -81.16 -46.74 53.75
N SER A 227 -81.13 -46.74 52.41
CA SER A 227 -82.33 -46.95 51.58
C SER A 227 -82.98 -48.31 51.84
N GLN A 228 -82.17 -49.37 51.94
CA GLN A 228 -82.64 -50.71 52.27
C GLN A 228 -83.26 -50.77 53.67
N TRP A 229 -82.61 -50.20 54.68
CA TRP A 229 -83.12 -50.18 56.05
C TRP A 229 -84.44 -49.43 56.17
N ILE A 230 -84.56 -48.29 55.48
CA ILE A 230 -85.82 -47.55 55.38
C ILE A 230 -86.92 -48.46 54.82
N GLN A 231 -86.65 -49.13 53.70
CA GLN A 231 -87.61 -49.98 53.02
C GLN A 231 -88.00 -51.25 53.78
N SER A 232 -87.10 -51.86 54.56
CA SER A 232 -87.35 -53.15 55.20
C SER A 232 -87.94 -53.04 56.61
N ASP A 233 -87.43 -52.12 57.43
CA ASP A 233 -87.69 -52.18 58.88
C ASP A 233 -88.37 -50.91 59.37
N LEU A 234 -87.95 -49.76 58.83
CA LEU A 234 -88.38 -48.47 59.36
C LEU A 234 -89.79 -48.11 58.91
N TRP A 235 -90.11 -48.37 57.64
CA TRP A 235 -91.43 -48.15 57.06
C TRP A 235 -92.47 -49.14 57.59
N ASP A 236 -92.17 -50.43 57.53
CA ASP A 236 -93.11 -51.47 57.99
C ASP A 236 -93.40 -51.30 59.49
N GLY A 237 -92.35 -51.07 60.29
CA GLY A 237 -92.54 -50.76 61.71
C GLY A 237 -93.22 -49.41 61.99
N PHE A 238 -93.20 -48.44 61.08
CA PHE A 238 -93.99 -47.21 61.20
C PHE A 238 -95.46 -47.46 60.91
N ILE A 239 -95.77 -48.24 59.88
CA ILE A 239 -97.15 -48.58 59.48
C ILE A 239 -97.81 -49.41 60.57
N ASP A 240 -97.15 -50.48 61.04
CA ASP A 240 -97.63 -51.33 62.13
C ASP A 240 -97.96 -50.50 63.39
N GLU A 241 -97.07 -49.55 63.73
CA GLU A 241 -97.26 -48.65 64.88
C GLU A 241 -98.45 -47.71 64.75
N VAL A 242 -98.79 -47.28 63.53
CA VAL A 242 -99.95 -46.44 63.26
C VAL A 242 -101.23 -47.28 63.24
N GLU A 243 -101.19 -48.47 62.66
CA GLU A 243 -102.35 -49.37 62.56
C GLU A 243 -102.76 -49.97 63.91
N SER A 244 -101.81 -50.20 64.81
CA SER A 244 -102.05 -50.72 66.16
C SER A 244 -102.82 -49.75 67.07
N ILE A 245 -103.10 -48.53 66.62
CA ILE A 245 -103.80 -47.52 67.40
C ILE A 245 -105.30 -47.85 67.50
N THR A 246 -105.76 -48.15 68.72
CA THR A 246 -107.13 -48.59 69.00
C THR A 246 -108.16 -47.45 69.02
N ASP A 247 -107.80 -46.26 69.51
CA ASP A 247 -108.67 -45.08 69.51
C ASP A 247 -108.41 -44.18 68.28
N ARG A 248 -108.89 -44.64 67.12
CA ARG A 248 -108.62 -44.00 65.82
C ARG A 248 -109.14 -42.56 65.74
N ARG A 249 -110.26 -42.24 66.41
CA ARG A 249 -110.85 -40.89 66.35
C ARG A 249 -110.05 -39.90 67.18
N GLU A 250 -109.64 -40.29 68.38
CA GLU A 250 -108.77 -39.45 69.21
C GLU A 250 -107.39 -39.29 68.57
N ALA A 251 -106.84 -40.37 68.00
CA ALA A 251 -105.56 -40.34 67.31
C ALA A 251 -105.56 -39.41 66.09
N VAL A 252 -106.58 -39.48 65.22
CA VAL A 252 -106.71 -38.55 64.09
C VAL A 252 -106.79 -37.10 64.57
N ALA A 253 -107.57 -36.81 65.61
CA ALA A 253 -107.66 -35.46 66.17
C ALA A 253 -106.31 -35.02 66.78
N GLY A 254 -105.58 -35.92 67.42
CA GLY A 254 -104.25 -35.70 67.96
C GLY A 254 -103.21 -35.42 66.89
N ILE A 255 -103.16 -36.21 65.82
CA ILE A 255 -102.25 -36.01 64.69
C ILE A 255 -102.61 -34.73 63.92
N GLN A 256 -103.89 -34.42 63.74
CA GLN A 256 -104.33 -33.14 63.15
C GLN A 256 -103.94 -31.94 64.01
N ARG A 257 -104.04 -32.06 65.34
CA ARG A 257 -103.51 -31.04 66.26
C ARG A 257 -101.99 -30.97 66.19
N LEU A 258 -101.27 -32.07 66.01
CA LEU A 258 -99.81 -32.05 65.84
C LEU A 258 -99.40 -31.38 64.53
N GLN A 259 -100.09 -31.70 63.44
CA GLN A 259 -99.96 -30.98 62.17
C GLN A 259 -100.20 -29.49 62.42
N GLN A 260 -101.31 -29.07 63.06
CA GLN A 260 -101.62 -27.65 63.29
C GLN A 260 -100.69 -26.94 64.28
N LYS A 261 -100.32 -27.59 65.40
CA LYS A 261 -99.49 -27.02 66.46
C LYS A 261 -98.04 -26.86 66.00
N ARG A 262 -97.55 -27.73 65.12
CA ARG A 262 -96.18 -27.69 64.57
C ARG A 262 -96.06 -27.16 63.15
N LEU A 263 -97.19 -26.96 62.45
CA LEU A 263 -97.28 -26.15 61.23
C LEU A 263 -96.76 -24.73 61.44
N ASN A 264 -96.74 -24.24 62.69
CA ASN A 264 -96.41 -22.85 62.97
C ASN A 264 -94.94 -22.56 63.32
N GLN A 265 -94.06 -23.53 63.64
CA GLN A 265 -92.69 -23.15 64.08
C GLN A 265 -91.48 -24.05 63.67
N GLU A 266 -91.60 -25.33 63.27
CA GLU A 266 -90.38 -26.13 62.94
C GLU A 266 -90.50 -27.11 61.76
N TRP A 267 -91.71 -27.50 61.35
CA TRP A 267 -91.90 -28.57 60.36
C TRP A 267 -92.38 -28.05 58.99
N HIS A 268 -92.58 -26.74 58.85
CA HIS A 268 -93.02 -26.10 57.61
C HIS A 268 -92.00 -26.27 56.47
N ASP A 269 -90.70 -26.25 56.80
CA ASP A 269 -89.60 -26.39 55.82
C ASP A 269 -89.22 -27.84 55.51
N ARG A 270 -89.92 -28.84 56.10
CA ARG A 270 -89.63 -30.27 55.93
C ARG A 270 -90.84 -31.01 55.35
N PRO A 271 -91.09 -30.90 54.04
CA PRO A 271 -92.30 -31.43 53.40
C PRO A 271 -92.48 -32.93 53.65
N VAL A 272 -91.39 -33.69 53.69
CA VAL A 272 -91.37 -35.14 53.96
C VAL A 272 -92.06 -35.51 55.28
N ARG A 273 -91.86 -34.72 56.34
CA ARG A 273 -92.47 -34.98 57.66
C ARG A 273 -93.98 -34.72 57.65
N CYS A 274 -94.41 -33.70 56.91
CA CYS A 274 -95.83 -33.41 56.72
C CYS A 274 -96.53 -34.50 55.89
N HIS A 275 -95.89 -34.99 54.83
CA HIS A 275 -96.39 -36.12 54.03
C HIS A 275 -96.54 -37.39 54.88
N LEU A 276 -95.57 -37.65 55.75
CA LEU A 276 -95.59 -38.75 56.72
C LEU A 276 -96.73 -38.66 57.74
N LEU A 277 -96.96 -37.49 58.33
CA LEU A 277 -98.10 -37.26 59.23
C LEU A 277 -99.43 -37.42 58.49
N GLN A 278 -99.49 -36.98 57.22
CA GLN A 278 -100.67 -37.15 56.39
C GLN A 278 -100.94 -38.62 56.09
N LEU A 279 -99.90 -39.41 55.77
CA LEU A 279 -99.99 -40.86 55.64
C LEU A 279 -100.54 -41.50 56.93
N ALA A 280 -100.06 -41.09 58.11
CA ALA A 280 -100.58 -41.60 59.38
C ALA A 280 -102.07 -41.30 59.58
N ILE A 281 -102.52 -40.08 59.24
CA ILE A 281 -103.95 -39.72 59.25
C ILE A 281 -104.76 -40.57 58.27
N ASP A 282 -104.24 -40.75 57.05
CA ASP A 282 -104.91 -41.48 55.99
C ASP A 282 -105.05 -42.97 56.33
N LEU A 283 -104.07 -43.56 57.02
CA LEU A 283 -104.14 -44.93 57.55
C LEU A 283 -105.19 -45.06 58.65
N LEU A 284 -105.20 -44.15 59.63
CA LEU A 284 -106.15 -44.19 60.75
C LEU A 284 -107.62 -43.94 60.34
N LYS A 285 -107.85 -43.23 59.23
CA LYS A 285 -109.19 -42.92 58.71
C LYS A 285 -109.82 -44.04 57.87
N GLN A 286 -109.06 -45.05 57.46
CA GLN A 286 -109.57 -46.14 56.62
C GLN A 286 -110.20 -47.27 57.45
N GLU A 287 -111.19 -47.96 56.89
CA GLU A 287 -111.66 -49.24 57.40
C GLU A 287 -110.60 -50.33 57.12
N PRO A 288 -110.36 -51.28 58.06
CA PRO A 288 -109.31 -52.29 57.91
C PRO A 288 -109.48 -53.10 56.60
N GLY A 289 -108.44 -53.12 55.76
CA GLY A 289 -108.40 -53.88 54.50
C GLY A 289 -108.39 -53.08 53.18
N GLN A 290 -108.50 -51.75 53.18
CA GLN A 290 -108.29 -50.89 51.97
C GLN A 290 -106.85 -50.32 51.86
N GLU A 291 -105.92 -50.81 52.69
CA GLU A 291 -104.62 -50.19 52.99
C GLU A 291 -103.66 -50.05 51.79
N LYS A 292 -103.66 -51.00 50.84
CA LYS A 292 -102.54 -51.15 49.90
C LYS A 292 -102.41 -50.07 48.82
N GLU A 293 -103.51 -49.47 48.38
CA GLU A 293 -103.50 -48.57 47.21
C GLU A 293 -103.04 -47.14 47.57
N LYS A 294 -103.38 -46.64 48.77
CA LYS A 294 -102.90 -45.32 49.26
C LYS A 294 -101.49 -45.37 49.85
N LEU A 295 -101.10 -46.50 50.45
CA LEU A 295 -99.73 -46.75 50.88
C LEU A 295 -98.75 -46.76 49.70
N ALA A 296 -99.12 -47.38 48.59
CA ALA A 296 -98.29 -47.39 47.37
C ALA A 296 -98.08 -45.98 46.80
N LYS A 297 -99.12 -45.13 46.83
CA LYS A 297 -99.04 -43.74 46.37
C LYS A 297 -98.11 -42.90 47.25
N HIS A 298 -98.28 -42.95 48.57
CA HIS A 298 -97.43 -42.20 49.50
C HIS A 298 -95.98 -42.71 49.48
N LYS A 299 -95.77 -44.02 49.34
CA LYS A 299 -94.43 -44.61 49.15
C LYS A 299 -93.75 -44.08 47.88
N GLY A 300 -94.48 -43.97 46.77
CA GLY A 300 -93.96 -43.38 45.53
C GLY A 300 -93.59 -41.89 45.64
N GLU A 301 -94.39 -41.10 46.38
CA GLU A 301 -94.08 -39.67 46.63
C GLU A 301 -92.83 -39.48 47.52
N LEU A 302 -92.48 -40.49 48.32
CA LEU A 302 -91.31 -40.47 49.19
C LEU A 302 -90.03 -40.97 48.50
N GLU A 303 -90.13 -41.64 47.35
CA GLU A 303 -88.99 -42.07 46.52
C GLU A 303 -88.28 -40.90 45.82
N GLU A 304 -88.93 -39.74 45.70
CA GLU A 304 -88.32 -38.52 45.14
C GLU A 304 -87.37 -37.79 46.11
N TYR A 305 -87.38 -38.19 47.39
CA TYR A 305 -86.55 -37.58 48.43
C TYR A 305 -85.33 -38.45 48.77
N ASP A 306 -84.21 -37.81 49.13
CA ASP A 306 -83.00 -38.52 49.59
C ASP A 306 -83.34 -39.42 50.78
N SER A 307 -82.94 -40.68 50.69
CA SER A 307 -83.13 -41.70 51.72
C SER A 307 -82.74 -41.21 53.11
N ILE A 308 -81.68 -40.41 53.26
CA ILE A 308 -81.29 -39.84 54.56
C ILE A 308 -82.39 -38.94 55.12
N VAL A 309 -82.99 -38.09 54.27
CA VAL A 309 -84.06 -37.17 54.63
C VAL A 309 -85.33 -37.92 54.98
N VAL A 310 -85.64 -39.00 54.25
CA VAL A 310 -86.79 -39.87 54.52
C VAL A 310 -86.64 -40.61 55.85
N ALA A 311 -85.47 -41.21 56.13
CA ALA A 311 -85.19 -41.87 57.40
C ALA A 311 -85.34 -40.92 58.58
N ASP A 312 -84.71 -39.74 58.52
CA ASP A 312 -84.82 -38.72 59.57
C ASP A 312 -86.28 -38.32 59.81
N ALA A 313 -87.04 -38.15 58.74
CA ALA A 313 -88.44 -37.75 58.82
C ALA A 313 -89.32 -38.85 59.47
N VAL A 314 -89.16 -40.11 59.10
CA VAL A 314 -89.91 -41.23 59.71
C VAL A 314 -89.56 -41.36 61.20
N ILE A 315 -88.27 -41.32 61.56
CA ILE A 315 -87.84 -41.41 62.96
C ILE A 315 -88.42 -40.25 63.78
N ALA A 316 -88.34 -39.02 63.25
CA ALA A 316 -88.88 -37.84 63.90
C ALA A 316 -90.40 -37.93 64.11
N VAL A 317 -91.14 -38.41 63.10
CA VAL A 317 -92.59 -38.59 63.18
C VAL A 317 -92.96 -39.69 64.18
N ARG A 318 -92.28 -40.85 64.17
CA ARG A 318 -92.47 -41.92 65.17
C ARG A 318 -92.27 -41.42 66.59
N ALA A 319 -91.17 -40.68 66.83
CA ALA A 319 -90.88 -40.12 68.15
C ALA A 319 -92.00 -39.19 68.64
N GLU A 320 -92.57 -38.37 67.75
CA GLU A 320 -93.67 -37.47 68.09
C GLU A 320 -94.99 -38.21 68.38
N LEU A 321 -95.34 -39.23 67.60
CA LEU A 321 -96.54 -40.02 67.84
C LEU A 321 -96.49 -40.71 69.22
N ARG A 322 -95.32 -41.24 69.59
CA ARG A 322 -95.06 -41.82 70.92
C ARG A 322 -95.18 -40.78 72.03
N TYR A 323 -94.55 -39.61 71.87
CA TYR A 323 -94.54 -38.56 72.90
C TYR A 323 -95.96 -38.05 73.23
N ASN A 324 -96.84 -37.98 72.22
CA ASN A 324 -98.21 -37.49 72.40
C ASN A 324 -99.21 -38.58 72.83
N ARG A 325 -98.72 -39.77 73.23
CA ARG A 325 -99.52 -40.92 73.70
C ARG A 325 -100.67 -41.30 72.75
N LEU A 326 -100.44 -41.18 71.44
CA LEU A 326 -101.42 -41.56 70.43
C LEU A 326 -101.36 -43.07 70.11
N GLN A 327 -100.57 -43.84 70.86
CA GLN A 327 -100.45 -45.30 70.77
C GLN A 327 -101.06 -45.93 72.01
N GLY A 328 -101.81 -47.02 71.82
CA GLY A 328 -102.31 -47.86 72.91
C GLY A 328 -101.19 -48.76 73.47
N LEU A 329 -100.28 -48.13 74.21
CA LEU A 329 -99.50 -48.71 75.32
C LEU A 329 -99.22 -47.61 76.35
#